data_AF-A4FZ68-F1
#
_entry.id   AF-A4FZ68-F1
#
_cell.length_a   1.000
_cell.length_b   1.000
_cell.length_c   1.000
_cell.angle_alpha   90.00
_cell.angle_beta   90.00
_cell.angle_gamma   90.00
#
_symmetry.space_group_name_H-M   'P 1'
#
loop_
_entity.id
_entity.type
_entity.pdbx_description
1 polymer ?
#
loop_
_entity_poly.entity_id
_entity_poly.type
_entity_poly.pdbx_seq_one_letter_code
_entity_poly.pdbx_strand_id
1 'polypeptide(L)'
;MDEKKLVIYYSLFENTEYVAKLISETTGADLLKIETLTEIPKKGLAMFLELGRFLLFRKMPEIKEISLNLDDYDTIFIGTPVWAGNMAAPLKTFFSKYKFAGKKVAVFCTAGKTIGNTLENMKKELVDNEIVGGTIFLDVLNHKEETEKYVKEWLTTMYRSKED
;
A
#
# COMPACT_ATOMS: atom_id res chain seq x y z
N MET A 1 -1.89 -9.63 25.37
CA MET A 1 -0.84 -8.92 24.62
C MET A 1 -1.56 -8.13 23.56
N ASP A 2 -1.35 -6.82 23.50
CA ASP A 2 -2.08 -5.97 22.57
C ASP A 2 -1.67 -6.28 21.13
N GLU A 3 -2.65 -6.34 20.22
CA GLU A 3 -2.44 -6.63 18.80
C GLU A 3 -1.53 -5.56 18.17
N LYS A 4 -0.37 -5.96 17.62
CA LYS A 4 0.58 -5.04 17.00
C LYS A 4 0.29 -4.90 15.50
N LYS A 5 0.18 -3.66 15.03
CA LYS A 5 -0.26 -3.32 13.67
C LYS A 5 0.78 -2.53 12.92
N LEU A 6 0.89 -2.75 11.61
CA LEU A 6 1.82 -2.06 10.72
C LEU A 6 1.12 -1.60 9.44
N VAL A 7 1.42 -0.40 8.96
CA VAL A 7 1.07 0.05 7.61
C VAL A 7 2.33 0.14 6.77
N ILE A 8 2.43 -0.74 5.76
CA ILE A 8 3.48 -0.74 4.75
C ILE A 8 2.94 -0.04 3.51
N TYR A 9 3.62 0.97 2.99
CA TYR A 9 3.13 1.64 1.78
C TYR A 9 4.23 2.23 0.92
N TYR A 10 3.98 2.34 -0.38
CA TYR A 10 4.77 3.18 -1.27
C TYR A 10 3.96 4.43 -1.65
N SER A 11 4.62 5.58 -1.83
CA SER A 11 3.97 6.78 -2.39
C SER A 11 4.95 7.68 -3.12
N LEU A 12 4.61 8.06 -4.37
CA LEU A 12 5.38 9.03 -5.16
C LEU A 12 4.84 10.46 -5.00
N PHE A 13 3.51 10.62 -4.97
CA PHE A 13 2.78 11.90 -4.93
C PHE A 13 1.85 12.02 -3.73
N GLU A 14 2.27 11.49 -2.57
CA GLU A 14 1.63 11.67 -1.26
C GLU A 14 0.19 11.14 -1.07
N ASN A 15 -0.55 10.80 -2.13
CA ASN A 15 -1.92 10.30 -2.02
C ASN A 15 -1.99 9.03 -1.15
N THR A 16 -1.14 8.05 -1.45
CA THR A 16 -1.05 6.81 -0.66
C THR A 16 -0.49 7.05 0.73
N GLU A 17 0.43 8.01 0.87
CA GLU A 17 0.98 8.39 2.17
C GLU A 17 -0.07 9.02 3.09
N TYR A 18 -0.96 9.85 2.52
CA TYR A 18 -2.07 10.45 3.25
C TYR A 18 -3.01 9.38 3.81
N VAL A 19 -3.43 8.42 2.99
CA VAL A 19 -4.26 7.28 3.43
C VAL A 19 -3.51 6.44 4.48
N ALA A 20 -2.22 6.16 4.28
CA ALA A 20 -1.44 5.37 5.23
C ALA A 20 -1.36 6.03 6.61
N LYS A 21 -1.17 7.36 6.65
CA LYS A 21 -1.17 8.15 7.90
C LYS A 21 -2.53 8.11 8.58
N LEU A 22 -3.62 8.30 7.85
CA LEU A 22 -4.98 8.19 8.41
C LEU A 22 -5.26 6.81 9.02
N ILE A 23 -4.80 5.73 8.37
CA ILE A 23 -4.92 4.38 8.91
C ILE A 23 -4.10 4.24 10.20
N SER A 24 -2.84 4.69 10.19
CA SER A 24 -1.97 4.66 11.37
C SER A 24 -2.57 5.44 12.54
N GLU A 25 -2.99 6.68 12.31
CA GLU A 25 -3.61 7.55 13.32
C GLU A 25 -4.89 6.92 13.90
N THR A 26 -5.71 6.28 13.08
CA THR A 26 -6.97 5.67 13.52
C THR A 26 -6.76 4.34 14.26
N THR A 27 -5.72 3.57 13.92
CA THR A 27 -5.53 2.21 14.43
C THR A 27 -4.40 2.06 15.44
N GLY A 28 -3.56 3.08 15.61
CA GLY A 28 -2.32 3.02 16.38
C GLY A 28 -1.22 2.20 15.71
N ALA A 29 -1.33 1.93 14.40
CA ALA A 29 -0.37 1.12 13.67
C ALA A 29 0.94 1.87 13.40
N ASP A 30 2.06 1.15 13.43
CA ASP A 30 3.37 1.66 12.98
C ASP A 30 3.34 1.99 11.48
N LEU A 31 4.23 2.87 11.02
CA LEU A 31 4.37 3.22 9.61
C LEU A 31 5.70 2.73 9.04
N LEU A 32 5.64 2.03 7.91
CA LEU A 32 6.79 1.67 7.08
C LEU A 32 6.57 2.18 5.65
N LYS A 33 7.28 3.25 5.29
CA LYS A 33 7.31 3.75 3.92
C LYS A 33 8.38 2.99 3.12
N ILE A 34 7.98 2.38 2.02
CA ILE A 34 8.89 1.81 1.03
C ILE A 34 9.55 2.97 0.29
N GLU A 35 10.88 3.00 0.32
CA GLU A 35 11.69 4.00 -0.37
C GLU A 35 12.56 3.35 -1.43
N THR A 36 12.60 3.94 -2.63
CA THR A 36 13.54 3.50 -3.68
C THR A 36 14.95 3.93 -3.32
N LEU A 37 15.95 3.12 -3.71
CA LEU A 37 17.36 3.46 -3.48
C LEU A 37 17.78 4.66 -4.34
N THR A 38 17.25 4.75 -5.55
CA THR A 38 17.39 5.91 -6.44
C THR A 38 16.10 6.70 -6.48
N GLU A 39 16.19 8.03 -6.40
CA GLU A 39 15.02 8.89 -6.45
C GLU A 39 14.33 8.85 -7.82
N ILE A 40 13.01 8.69 -7.81
CA ILE A 40 12.20 8.77 -9.03
C ILE A 40 11.82 10.24 -9.25
N PRO A 41 12.10 10.82 -10.43
CA PRO A 41 11.71 12.19 -10.74
C PRO A 41 10.20 12.39 -10.56
N LYS A 42 9.82 13.50 -9.92
CA LYS A 42 8.41 13.81 -9.59
C LYS A 42 7.73 14.77 -10.58
N LYS A 43 8.42 15.20 -11.63
CA LYS A 43 7.86 16.16 -12.61
C LYS A 43 8.50 16.07 -13.98
N GLY A 44 7.76 16.57 -14.98
CA GLY A 44 8.25 16.76 -16.34
C GLY A 44 8.55 15.47 -17.10
N LEU A 45 9.26 15.60 -18.23
CA LEU A 45 9.56 14.50 -19.14
C LEU A 45 10.34 13.35 -18.46
N ALA A 46 11.26 13.67 -17.56
CA ALA A 46 12.06 12.66 -16.86
C ALA A 46 11.20 11.69 -16.03
N MET A 47 10.15 12.19 -15.38
CA MET A 47 9.18 11.36 -14.65
C MET A 47 8.45 10.41 -15.60
N PHE A 48 7.92 10.92 -16.72
CA PHE A 48 7.21 10.11 -17.70
C PHE A 48 8.12 9.04 -18.32
N LEU A 49 9.38 9.39 -18.61
CA LEU A 49 10.37 8.44 -19.12
C LEU A 49 10.68 7.34 -18.10
N GLU A 50 10.92 7.68 -16.83
CA GLU A 50 11.25 6.66 -15.82
C GLU A 50 10.04 5.75 -15.52
N LEU A 51 8.84 6.31 -15.37
CA LEU A 51 7.61 5.53 -15.22
C LEU A 51 7.35 4.65 -16.45
N GLY A 52 7.56 5.19 -17.65
CA GLY A 52 7.48 4.44 -18.90
C GLY A 52 8.48 3.28 -18.96
N ARG A 53 9.70 3.47 -18.46
CA ARG A 53 10.71 2.41 -18.38
C ARG A 53 10.31 1.29 -17.42
N PHE A 54 9.73 1.61 -16.26
CA PHE A 54 9.20 0.58 -15.34
C PHE A 54 8.13 -0.28 -16.01
N LEU A 55 7.26 0.33 -16.81
CA LEU A 55 6.19 -0.36 -17.52
C LEU A 55 6.69 -1.19 -18.70
N LEU A 56 7.47 -0.57 -19.61
CA LEU A 56 7.93 -1.19 -20.86
C LEU A 56 8.93 -2.32 -20.62
N PHE A 57 9.87 -2.12 -19.69
CA PHE A 57 10.95 -3.08 -19.43
C PHE A 57 10.71 -3.94 -18.20
N ARG A 58 9.53 -3.84 -17.56
CA ARG A 58 9.22 -4.52 -16.29
C ARG A 58 10.31 -4.28 -15.21
N LYS A 59 10.98 -3.13 -15.27
CA LYS A 59 12.08 -2.80 -14.36
C LYS A 59 11.53 -2.69 -12.93
N MET A 60 12.14 -3.42 -12.01
CA MET A 60 11.84 -3.36 -10.58
C MET A 60 12.94 -2.52 -9.92
N PRO A 61 12.64 -1.32 -9.40
CA PRO A 61 13.66 -0.49 -8.78
C PRO A 61 14.13 -1.15 -7.49
N GLU A 62 15.43 -1.03 -7.18
CA GLU A 62 15.93 -1.36 -5.85
C GLU A 62 15.29 -0.46 -4.80
N ILE A 63 14.96 -1.05 -3.65
CA ILE A 63 14.41 -0.36 -2.49
C ILE A 63 15.42 -0.42 -1.36
N LYS A 64 15.39 0.60 -0.49
CA LYS A 64 16.14 0.59 0.77
C LYS A 64 15.73 -0.62 1.61
N GLU A 65 16.69 -1.16 2.35
CA GLU A 65 16.42 -2.27 3.27
C GLU A 65 15.50 -1.83 4.41
N ILE A 66 14.57 -2.70 4.78
CA ILE A 66 13.71 -2.49 5.95
C ILE A 66 14.42 -3.06 7.19
N SER A 67 14.37 -2.33 8.31
CA SER A 67 14.95 -2.77 9.58
C SER A 67 13.95 -3.45 10.52
N LEU A 68 12.66 -3.47 10.15
CA LEU A 68 11.58 -4.04 10.95
C LEU A 68 11.46 -5.54 10.70
N ASN A 69 11.23 -6.30 11.77
CA ASN A 69 10.82 -7.69 11.67
C ASN A 69 9.30 -7.77 11.46
N LEU A 70 8.87 -8.28 10.30
CA LEU A 70 7.45 -8.39 9.97
C LEU A 70 6.72 -9.43 10.84
N ASP A 71 7.45 -10.37 11.42
CA ASP A 71 6.87 -11.40 12.28
C ASP A 71 6.37 -10.86 13.62
N ASP A 72 6.86 -9.68 14.04
CA ASP A 72 6.44 -9.01 15.27
C ASP A 72 5.03 -8.41 15.18
N TYR A 73 4.44 -8.38 13.99
CA TYR A 73 3.13 -7.76 13.72
C TYR A 73 2.06 -8.82 13.47
N ASP A 74 0.86 -8.57 13.97
CA ASP A 74 -0.31 -9.45 13.81
C ASP A 74 -1.13 -9.06 12.58
N THR A 75 -1.34 -7.76 12.42
CA THR A 75 -2.14 -7.17 11.33
C THR A 75 -1.30 -6.19 10.51
N ILE A 76 -1.27 -6.38 9.19
CA ILE A 76 -0.50 -5.56 8.26
C ILE A 76 -1.43 -4.94 7.22
N PHE A 77 -1.39 -3.61 7.11
CA PHE A 77 -2.03 -2.85 6.05
C PHE A 77 -1.00 -2.61 4.93
N ILE A 78 -1.36 -2.85 3.67
CA ILE A 78 -0.42 -2.68 2.55
C ILE A 78 -1.00 -1.74 1.48
N GLY A 79 -0.27 -0.67 1.19
CA GLY A 79 -0.71 0.44 0.34
C GLY A 79 0.17 0.70 -0.89
N THR A 80 -0.45 0.98 -2.04
CA THR A 80 0.27 1.42 -3.25
C THR A 80 -0.52 2.42 -4.10
N PRO A 81 0.14 3.34 -4.82
CA PRO A 81 -0.50 3.98 -5.96
C PRO A 81 -0.70 2.97 -7.09
N VAL A 82 -1.73 3.18 -7.90
CA VAL A 82 -1.95 2.43 -9.13
C VAL A 82 -1.13 3.04 -10.26
N TRP A 83 -0.25 2.24 -10.86
CA TRP A 83 0.52 2.59 -12.06
C TRP A 83 0.13 1.67 -13.21
N ALA A 84 -0.46 2.25 -14.26
CA ALA A 84 -0.96 1.54 -15.45
C ALA A 84 -1.86 0.32 -15.12
N GLY A 85 -2.79 0.49 -14.17
CA GLY A 85 -3.75 -0.55 -13.80
C GLY A 85 -3.19 -1.68 -12.94
N ASN A 86 -2.04 -1.46 -12.27
CA ASN A 86 -1.45 -2.42 -11.35
C ASN A 86 -0.71 -1.71 -10.19
N MET A 87 -0.28 -2.48 -9.18
CA MET A 87 0.56 -1.98 -8.08
C MET A 87 1.88 -1.40 -8.59
N ALA A 88 2.40 -0.40 -7.89
CA ALA A 88 3.63 0.28 -8.25
C ALA A 88 4.84 -0.66 -8.18
N ALA A 89 5.82 -0.43 -9.06
CA ALA A 89 7.01 -1.28 -9.16
C ALA A 89 7.79 -1.43 -7.83
N PRO A 90 7.94 -0.39 -6.98
CA PRO A 90 8.59 -0.53 -5.67
C PRO A 90 7.90 -1.53 -4.72
N LEU A 91 6.56 -1.60 -4.75
CA LEU A 91 5.84 -2.61 -3.94
C LEU A 91 6.06 -4.02 -4.47
N LYS A 92 6.18 -4.19 -5.80
CA LYS A 92 6.57 -5.49 -6.38
C LYS A 92 7.97 -5.90 -5.90
N THR A 93 8.92 -4.96 -5.85
CA THR A 93 10.26 -5.22 -5.31
C THR A 93 10.17 -5.67 -3.85
N PHE A 94 9.35 -5.00 -3.05
CA PHE A 94 9.11 -5.38 -1.67
C PHE A 94 8.62 -6.83 -1.55
N PHE A 95 7.58 -7.22 -2.30
CA PHE A 95 7.08 -8.60 -2.28
C PHE A 95 8.08 -9.64 -2.78
N SER A 96 9.01 -9.26 -3.66
CA SER A 96 10.09 -10.16 -4.11
C SER A 96 11.17 -10.37 -3.05
N LYS A 97 11.41 -9.38 -2.19
CA LYS A 97 12.46 -9.39 -1.16
C LYS A 97 11.99 -9.93 0.18
N TYR A 98 10.78 -9.55 0.61
CA TYR A 98 10.28 -9.84 1.94
C TYR A 98 9.06 -10.75 1.85
N LYS A 99 9.17 -11.92 2.48
CA LYS A 99 8.11 -12.90 2.60
C LYS A 99 7.69 -13.02 4.05
N PHE A 100 6.39 -13.11 4.28
CA PHE A 100 5.76 -13.28 5.58
C PHE A 100 4.43 -14.00 5.37
N ALA A 101 4.00 -14.75 6.37
CA ALA A 101 2.85 -15.64 6.29
C ALA A 101 2.08 -15.66 7.63
N GLY A 102 0.85 -16.17 7.58
CA GLY A 102 0.01 -16.33 8.77
C GLY A 102 -0.42 -15.00 9.42
N LYS A 103 -0.33 -13.87 8.70
CA LYS A 103 -0.74 -12.55 9.18
C LYS A 103 -2.14 -12.20 8.69
N LYS A 104 -2.80 -11.29 9.40
CA LYS A 104 -4.00 -10.62 8.87
C LYS A 104 -3.57 -9.48 7.99
N VAL A 105 -4.02 -9.47 6.74
CA VAL A 105 -3.58 -8.47 5.77
C VAL A 105 -4.76 -7.74 5.15
N ALA A 106 -4.74 -6.42 5.25
CA ALA A 106 -5.68 -5.53 4.58
C ALA A 106 -4.92 -4.76 3.48
N VAL A 107 -5.42 -4.81 2.24
CA VAL A 107 -4.77 -4.13 1.12
C VAL A 107 -5.54 -2.86 0.74
N PHE A 108 -4.82 -1.82 0.33
CA PHE A 108 -5.44 -0.65 -0.27
C PHE A 108 -4.62 -0.11 -1.43
N CYS A 109 -5.28 0.58 -2.36
CA CYS A 109 -4.59 1.32 -3.39
C CYS A 109 -5.21 2.69 -3.64
N THR A 110 -4.38 3.64 -4.09
CA THR A 110 -4.83 4.97 -4.49
C THR A 110 -4.74 5.13 -6.00
N ALA A 111 -5.77 5.65 -6.65
CA ALA A 111 -5.76 5.88 -8.10
C ALA A 111 -6.38 7.23 -8.45
N GLY A 112 -6.01 7.78 -9.62
CA GLY A 112 -6.71 8.93 -10.18
C GLY A 112 -8.07 8.53 -10.76
N LYS A 113 -8.08 7.53 -11.66
CA LYS A 113 -9.30 7.02 -12.30
C LYS A 113 -9.25 5.51 -12.54
N THR A 114 -8.19 5.03 -13.19
CA THR A 114 -8.06 3.62 -13.57
C THR A 114 -7.36 2.83 -12.47
N ILE A 115 -7.97 1.72 -12.05
CA ILE A 115 -7.44 0.84 -11.00
C ILE A 115 -6.88 -0.46 -11.60
N GLY A 116 -7.50 -0.97 -12.68
CA GLY A 116 -7.16 -2.27 -13.26
C GLY A 116 -7.33 -3.41 -12.24
N ASN A 117 -6.44 -4.40 -12.29
CA ASN A 117 -6.48 -5.58 -11.41
C ASN A 117 -5.57 -5.41 -10.18
N THR A 118 -5.37 -4.18 -9.71
CA THR A 118 -4.34 -3.87 -8.69
C THR A 118 -4.58 -4.65 -7.40
N LEU A 119 -5.81 -4.61 -6.86
CA LEU A 119 -6.13 -5.30 -5.61
C LEU A 119 -6.03 -6.82 -5.76
N GLU A 120 -6.52 -7.39 -6.85
CA GLU A 120 -6.42 -8.83 -7.08
C GLU A 120 -4.95 -9.27 -7.17
N ASN A 121 -4.11 -8.49 -7.84
CA ASN A 121 -2.69 -8.80 -7.95
C ASN A 121 -1.97 -8.68 -6.60
N MET A 122 -2.32 -7.69 -5.76
CA MET A 122 -1.78 -7.61 -4.40
C MET A 122 -2.17 -8.84 -3.58
N LYS A 123 -3.45 -9.25 -3.62
CA LYS A 123 -3.92 -10.44 -2.88
C LYS A 123 -3.21 -11.73 -3.33
N LYS A 124 -2.84 -11.86 -4.61
CA LYS A 124 -2.07 -13.01 -5.12
C LYS A 124 -0.66 -13.10 -4.56
N GLU A 125 -0.03 -11.98 -4.23
CA GLU A 125 1.30 -11.96 -3.59
C GLU A 125 1.24 -12.34 -2.09
N LEU A 126 0.03 -12.46 -1.54
CA LEU A 126 -0.25 -12.59 -0.11
C LEU A 126 -1.07 -13.84 0.21
N VAL A 127 -1.03 -14.87 -0.65
CA VAL A 127 -1.84 -16.10 -0.52
C VAL A 127 -1.58 -16.89 0.76
N ASP A 128 -0.40 -16.73 1.37
CA ASP A 128 -0.03 -17.37 2.64
C ASP A 128 -0.55 -16.61 3.87
N ASN A 129 -1.40 -15.59 3.67
CA ASN A 129 -1.96 -14.72 4.71
C ASN A 129 -3.48 -14.69 4.67
N GLU A 130 -4.09 -14.29 5.78
CA GLU A 130 -5.54 -14.07 5.87
C GLU A 130 -5.88 -12.68 5.32
N ILE A 131 -6.49 -12.61 4.14
CA ILE A 131 -6.93 -11.34 3.57
C ILE A 131 -8.22 -10.89 4.25
N VAL A 132 -8.11 -9.90 5.13
CA VAL A 132 -9.25 -9.39 5.93
C VAL A 132 -9.92 -8.15 5.33
N GLY A 133 -9.32 -7.55 4.30
CA GLY A 133 -9.89 -6.35 3.68
C GLY A 133 -9.18 -5.93 2.40
N GLY A 134 -9.91 -5.20 1.56
CA GLY A 134 -9.39 -4.63 0.32
C GLY A 134 -10.18 -3.39 -0.08
N THR A 135 -9.53 -2.25 -0.29
CA THR A 135 -10.24 -1.02 -0.71
C THR A 135 -9.46 -0.15 -1.70
N ILE A 136 -10.17 0.72 -2.40
CA ILE A 136 -9.63 1.69 -3.35
C ILE A 136 -10.00 3.10 -2.89
N PHE A 137 -9.01 3.99 -2.91
CA PHE A 137 -9.24 5.43 -2.72
C PHE A 137 -8.98 6.18 -4.03
N LEU A 138 -9.97 6.94 -4.48
CA LEU A 138 -9.89 7.72 -5.72
C LEU A 138 -9.64 9.19 -5.40
N ASP A 139 -8.73 9.79 -6.17
CA ASP A 139 -8.47 11.23 -6.16
C ASP A 139 -8.30 11.85 -4.75
N VAL A 140 -7.52 11.14 -3.92
CA VAL A 140 -7.42 11.32 -2.46
C VAL A 140 -7.18 12.77 -2.03
N LEU A 141 -6.15 13.42 -2.58
CA LEU A 141 -5.77 14.76 -2.11
C LEU A 141 -6.76 15.85 -2.51
N ASN A 142 -7.61 15.60 -3.51
CA ASN A 142 -8.69 16.49 -3.92
C ASN A 142 -9.98 16.28 -3.10
N HIS A 143 -10.09 15.14 -2.39
CA HIS A 143 -11.26 14.73 -1.60
C HIS A 143 -10.85 14.25 -0.20
N LYS A 144 -10.14 15.10 0.54
CA LYS A 144 -9.53 14.72 1.83
C LYS A 144 -10.56 14.37 2.90
N GLU A 145 -11.62 15.17 3.03
CA GLU A 145 -12.66 14.94 4.05
C GLU A 145 -13.43 13.64 3.78
N GLU A 146 -13.79 13.39 2.52
CA GLU A 146 -14.45 12.17 2.09
C GLU A 146 -13.52 10.96 2.25
N THR A 147 -12.23 11.13 1.93
CA THR A 147 -11.22 10.08 2.14
C THR A 147 -11.11 9.72 3.61
N GLU A 148 -11.03 10.71 4.51
CA GLU A 148 -10.93 10.48 5.95
C GLU A 148 -12.16 9.74 6.48
N LYS A 149 -13.36 10.19 6.09
CA LYS A 149 -14.61 9.51 6.44
C LYS A 149 -14.60 8.05 5.96
N TYR A 150 -14.19 7.83 4.72
CA TYR A 150 -14.18 6.50 4.14
C TYR A 150 -13.13 5.57 4.77
N VAL A 151 -11.96 6.08 5.15
CA VAL A 151 -10.97 5.32 5.93
C VAL A 151 -11.59 4.83 7.23
N LYS A 152 -12.27 5.71 8.00
CA LYS A 152 -12.90 5.33 9.27
C LYS A 152 -14.01 4.29 9.10
N GLU A 153 -14.84 4.45 8.09
CA GLU A 153 -15.90 3.49 7.75
C GLU A 153 -15.30 2.12 7.39
N TRP A 154 -14.30 2.09 6.49
CA TRP A 154 -13.64 0.86 6.08
C TRP A 154 -12.94 0.15 7.24
N LEU A 155 -12.27 0.89 8.12
CA LEU A 155 -11.65 0.32 9.30
C LEU A 155 -12.69 -0.30 10.23
N THR A 156 -13.83 0.38 10.43
CA THR A 156 -14.93 -0.11 11.27
C THR A 156 -15.50 -1.43 10.75
N THR A 157 -15.67 -1.59 9.44
CA THR A 157 -16.22 -2.84 8.88
C THR A 157 -15.30 -4.04 9.14
N MET A 158 -13.98 -3.86 9.10
CA MET A 158 -13.03 -4.95 9.37
C MET A 158 -13.03 -5.41 10.83
N TYR A 159 -13.27 -4.51 11.79
CA TYR A 159 -13.34 -4.89 13.21
C TYR A 159 -14.71 -5.47 13.61
N ARG A 160 -15.80 -5.07 12.94
CA ARG A 160 -17.15 -5.61 13.21
C ARG A 160 -17.33 -7.05 12.77
N SER A 161 -16.61 -7.51 11.75
CA SER A 161 -16.63 -8.91 11.31
C SER A 161 -16.03 -9.91 12.31
N LYS A 162 -15.57 -9.46 13.49
CA LYS A 162 -15.07 -10.32 14.58
C LYS A 162 -16.13 -10.62 15.67
N GLU A 163 -17.33 -10.02 15.62
CA GLU A 163 -18.37 -10.16 16.67
C GLU A 163 -19.55 -11.07 16.30
N ASP A 164 -19.55 -11.67 15.10
CA ASP A 164 -20.53 -12.67 14.64
C ASP A 164 -19.89 -14.05 14.46
#